data_AF-A0A9W8BNJ7-F1
#
_entry.id   AF-A0A9W8BNJ7-F1
#
_cell.length_a   1.000
_cell.length_b   1.000
_cell.length_c   1.000
_cell.angle_alpha   90.00
_cell.angle_beta   90.00
_cell.angle_gamma   90.00
#
_symmetry.space_group_name_H-M   'P 1'
#
loop_
_entity.id
_entity.type
_entity.pdbx_description
1 polymer ?
#
loop_
_entity_poly.entity_id
_entity_poly.type
_entity_poly.pdbx_seq_one_letter_code
_entity_poly.pdbx_strand_id
1 'polypeptide(L)'
;MHIVFKISTVFLGQYTTRFIIINANHRTLEHVVVFFAFVVPVIAYFMSMHSESVRNSYMSAGVLAIFYPARFVRLHYAINRILAIAASSTKYLRITLIRQEAASLGGDIIVAILSFASLVHSGINWYSQANKVEFTGFTALGQDGSIPRSTFSEIISMGIVALIAFAVPSRVTRLVDLALRTSAYNKTVALPAASRHALVCGNIELESIQQFLHEFFNADHGPNIFKTTIVILHNDEPSMEMKGLLRDPVYANRVFYVKG
;
A
#
# COMPACT_ATOMS: atom_id res chain seq x y z
N MET A 1 6.68 25.87 14.34
CA MET A 1 6.16 26.67 13.20
C MET A 1 7.21 26.99 12.14
N HIS A 2 8.38 27.53 12.52
CA HIS A 2 9.46 27.86 11.58
C HIS A 2 9.91 26.68 10.71
N ILE A 3 9.95 25.46 11.24
CA ILE A 3 10.31 24.26 10.46
C ILE A 3 9.27 23.97 9.37
N VAL A 4 7.98 23.98 9.72
CA VAL A 4 6.88 23.74 8.77
C VAL A 4 6.87 24.80 7.66
N PHE A 5 7.08 26.07 8.03
CA PHE A 5 7.21 27.15 7.06
C PHE A 5 8.43 26.98 6.13
N LYS A 6 9.61 26.66 6.69
CA LYS A 6 10.82 26.38 5.89
C LYS A 6 10.61 25.22 4.93
N ILE A 7 9.98 24.14 5.38
CA ILE A 7 9.67 22.98 4.54
C ILE A 7 8.68 23.36 3.44
N SER A 8 7.60 24.08 3.76
CA SER A 8 6.59 24.49 2.79
C SER A 8 7.12 25.49 1.77
N THR A 9 8.02 26.40 2.15
CA THR A 9 8.66 27.36 1.22
C THR A 9 9.63 26.66 0.27
N VAL A 10 10.48 25.76 0.77
CA VAL A 10 11.36 24.93 -0.08
C VAL A 10 10.55 24.17 -1.11
N PHE A 11 9.45 23.54 -0.69
CA PHE A 11 8.64 22.78 -1.63
C PHE A 11 7.77 23.63 -2.56
N LEU A 12 7.34 24.81 -2.13
CA LEU A 12 6.67 25.78 -3.01
C LEU A 12 7.64 26.22 -4.12
N GLY A 13 8.90 26.49 -3.78
CA GLY A 13 9.96 26.76 -4.75
C GLY A 13 10.21 25.59 -5.70
N GLN A 14 10.20 24.34 -5.20
CA GLN A 14 10.29 23.15 -6.04
C GLN A 14 9.10 23.04 -7.01
N TYR A 15 7.88 23.35 -6.54
CA TYR A 15 6.67 23.31 -7.36
C TYR A 15 6.70 24.38 -8.46
N THR A 16 7.01 25.63 -8.12
CA THR A 16 7.10 26.72 -9.11
C THR A 16 8.17 26.43 -10.16
N THR A 17 9.33 25.89 -9.75
CA THR A 17 10.38 25.44 -10.67
C THR A 17 9.85 24.37 -11.63
N ARG A 18 9.19 23.32 -11.13
CA ARG A 18 8.66 22.25 -11.99
C ARG A 18 7.52 22.70 -12.90
N PHE A 19 6.67 23.61 -12.43
CA PHE A 19 5.50 24.08 -13.15
C PHE A 19 5.87 25.13 -14.22
N ILE A 20 6.61 26.16 -13.82
CA ILE A 20 6.92 27.30 -14.68
C ILE A 20 8.07 26.97 -15.64
N ILE A 21 9.12 26.28 -15.14
CA ILE A 21 10.37 26.12 -15.90
C ILE A 21 10.36 24.83 -16.74
N ILE A 22 9.81 23.74 -16.21
CA ILE A 22 9.88 22.42 -16.87
C ILE A 22 8.65 22.13 -17.73
N ASN A 23 7.58 22.94 -17.64
CA ASN A 23 6.30 22.75 -18.33
C ASN A 23 5.81 21.28 -18.25
N ALA A 24 5.99 20.67 -17.07
CA ALA A 24 5.77 19.25 -16.88
C ALA A 24 4.28 18.96 -16.64
N ASN A 25 3.65 18.36 -17.66
CA ASN A 25 2.37 17.62 -17.67
C ASN A 25 1.14 18.26 -16.95
N HIS A 26 0.04 18.44 -17.69
CA HIS A 26 -1.20 19.07 -17.24
C HIS A 26 -2.11 18.15 -16.40
N ARG A 27 -1.60 17.52 -15.35
CA ARG A 27 -2.47 16.84 -14.37
C ARG A 27 -3.06 17.85 -13.38
N THR A 28 -4.14 18.49 -13.79
CA THR A 28 -4.84 19.57 -13.05
C THR A 28 -5.13 19.22 -11.58
N LEU A 29 -5.52 17.97 -11.29
CA LEU A 29 -5.76 17.51 -9.91
C LEU A 29 -4.50 17.46 -9.04
N GLU A 30 -3.36 17.03 -9.59
CA GLU A 30 -2.10 17.00 -8.83
C GLU A 30 -1.66 18.43 -8.48
N HIS A 31 -1.86 19.39 -9.40
CA HIS A 31 -1.55 20.80 -9.19
C HIS A 31 -2.40 21.44 -8.09
N VAL A 32 -3.71 21.16 -8.07
CA VAL A 32 -4.63 21.63 -7.02
C VAL A 32 -4.22 21.09 -5.66
N VAL A 33 -3.94 19.79 -5.56
CA VAL A 33 -3.50 19.15 -4.32
C VAL A 33 -2.17 19.75 -3.83
N VAL A 34 -1.23 19.98 -4.74
CA VAL A 34 0.07 20.58 -4.39
C VAL A 34 -0.07 22.03 -3.94
N PHE A 35 -0.93 22.81 -4.60
CA PHE A 35 -1.25 24.18 -4.21
C PHE A 35 -1.78 24.23 -2.78
N PHE A 36 -2.83 23.45 -2.47
CA PHE A 36 -3.41 23.42 -1.11
C PHE A 36 -2.43 22.86 -0.06
N ALA A 37 -1.59 21.90 -0.42
CA ALA A 37 -0.60 21.34 0.49
C ALA A 37 0.47 22.35 0.93
N PHE A 38 0.72 23.42 0.16
CA PHE A 38 1.79 24.40 0.41
C PHE A 38 1.35 25.81 0.72
N VAL A 39 0.38 26.31 -0.02
CA VAL A 39 -0.07 27.70 0.14
C VAL A 39 -0.75 27.87 1.49
N VAL A 40 -1.55 26.90 1.91
CA VAL A 40 -2.21 26.92 3.22
C VAL A 40 -1.20 26.99 4.39
N PRO A 41 -0.17 26.13 4.51
CA PRO A 41 0.84 26.26 5.56
C PRO A 41 1.54 27.62 5.60
N VAL A 42 1.81 28.20 4.42
CA VAL A 42 2.50 29.49 4.30
C VAL A 42 1.59 30.64 4.75
N ILE A 43 0.31 30.64 4.32
CA ILE A 43 -0.68 31.63 4.77
C ILE A 43 -0.92 31.49 6.28
N ALA A 44 -1.13 30.26 6.77
CA ALA A 44 -1.29 29.98 8.20
C ALA A 44 -0.06 30.46 8.99
N TYR A 45 1.13 30.43 8.40
CA TYR A 45 2.33 31.01 9.00
C TYR A 45 2.23 32.51 9.23
N PHE A 46 1.95 33.28 8.20
CA PHE A 46 1.81 34.73 8.31
C PHE A 46 0.64 35.15 9.21
N MET A 47 -0.48 34.45 9.14
CA MET A 47 -1.64 34.73 9.99
C MET A 47 -1.34 34.47 11.47
N SER A 48 -0.54 33.45 11.80
CA SER A 48 -0.17 33.16 13.18
C SER A 48 0.74 34.20 13.84
N MET A 49 1.47 34.99 13.04
CA MET A 49 2.29 36.08 13.55
C MET A 49 1.42 37.24 14.06
N HIS A 50 0.18 37.33 13.57
CA HIS A 50 -0.75 38.41 13.89
C HIS A 50 -1.94 37.94 14.76
N SER A 51 -2.13 36.62 14.93
CA SER A 51 -3.24 36.05 15.69
C SER A 51 -2.81 34.81 16.48
N GLU A 52 -2.91 34.89 17.81
CA GLU A 52 -2.65 33.75 18.70
C GLU A 52 -3.64 32.61 18.51
N SER A 53 -4.88 32.91 18.12
CA SER A 53 -5.91 31.90 17.79
C SER A 53 -5.48 31.02 16.62
N VAL A 54 -4.92 31.63 15.56
CA VAL A 54 -4.41 30.90 14.39
C VAL A 54 -3.17 30.09 14.74
N ARG A 55 -2.28 30.65 15.58
CA ARG A 55 -1.07 29.96 16.06
C ARG A 55 -1.42 28.68 16.81
N ASN A 56 -2.35 28.75 17.75
CA ASN A 56 -2.80 27.60 18.52
C ASN A 56 -3.55 26.62 17.61
N SER A 57 -4.45 27.11 16.75
CA SER A 57 -5.21 26.27 15.83
C SER A 57 -4.33 25.52 14.80
N TYR A 58 -3.16 26.03 14.43
CA TYR A 58 -2.30 25.36 13.46
C TYR A 58 -1.24 24.47 14.12
N MET A 59 -0.70 24.86 15.27
CA MET A 59 0.35 24.13 16.00
C MET A 59 -0.19 22.96 16.84
N SER A 60 -1.44 23.04 17.32
CA SER A 60 -2.08 21.99 18.13
C SER A 60 -3.10 21.16 17.35
N ALA A 61 -3.07 21.21 16.01
CA ALA A 61 -4.06 20.56 15.12
C ALA A 61 -5.52 21.04 15.34
N GLY A 62 -5.75 22.32 15.66
CA GLY A 62 -7.09 22.92 15.72
C GLY A 62 -7.89 22.93 14.40
N VAL A 63 -8.75 23.92 14.20
CA VAL A 63 -9.63 24.07 13.02
C VAL A 63 -8.89 24.00 11.68
N LEU A 64 -7.65 24.51 11.63
CA LEU A 64 -6.82 24.51 10.41
C LEU A 64 -6.30 23.12 9.98
N ALA A 65 -6.52 22.08 10.78
CA ALA A 65 -6.25 20.71 10.36
C ALA A 65 -7.11 20.28 9.16
N ILE A 66 -8.16 21.04 8.78
CA ILE A 66 -9.07 20.73 7.66
C ILE A 66 -8.34 20.61 6.32
N PHE A 67 -7.16 21.23 6.20
CA PHE A 67 -6.34 21.20 4.99
C PHE A 67 -5.29 20.08 4.97
N TYR A 68 -5.18 19.28 6.02
CA TYR A 68 -4.25 18.14 6.06
C TYR A 68 -4.55 17.03 5.04
N PRO A 69 -5.80 16.77 4.59
CA PRO A 69 -6.08 15.79 3.55
C PRO A 69 -5.27 16.05 2.26
N ALA A 70 -5.10 17.31 1.87
CA ALA A 70 -4.29 17.66 0.70
C ALA A 70 -2.82 17.20 0.85
N ARG A 71 -2.27 17.23 2.07
CA ARG A 71 -0.91 16.74 2.34
C ARG A 71 -0.82 15.22 2.29
N PHE A 72 -1.82 14.52 2.83
CA PHE A 72 -1.87 13.06 2.80
C PHE A 72 -1.98 12.54 1.36
N VAL A 73 -2.88 13.12 0.55
CA VAL A 73 -3.04 12.78 -0.87
C VAL A 73 -1.75 13.06 -1.65
N ARG A 74 -1.09 14.20 -1.40
CA ARG A 74 0.21 14.52 -2.01
C ARG A 74 1.29 13.50 -1.65
N LEU A 75 1.42 13.14 -0.38
CA LEU A 75 2.38 12.13 0.08
C LEU A 75 2.12 10.80 -0.62
N HIS A 76 0.86 10.42 -0.73
CA HIS A 76 0.45 9.20 -1.42
C HIS A 76 0.83 9.19 -2.90
N TYR A 77 0.61 10.29 -3.63
CA TYR A 77 1.10 10.40 -5.02
C TYR A 77 2.62 10.31 -5.12
N ALA A 78 3.35 10.89 -4.17
CA ALA A 78 4.81 10.79 -4.14
C ALA A 78 5.29 9.34 -3.91
N ILE A 79 4.66 8.62 -2.98
CA ILE A 79 4.94 7.21 -2.69
C ILE A 79 4.64 6.35 -3.91
N ASN A 80 3.46 6.49 -4.52
CA ASN A 80 3.09 5.71 -5.70
C ASN A 80 4.01 5.95 -6.89
N ARG A 81 4.52 7.18 -7.07
CA ARG A 81 5.51 7.47 -8.09
C ARG A 81 6.84 6.74 -7.82
N ILE A 82 7.28 6.71 -6.57
CA ILE A 82 8.49 5.97 -6.19
C ILE A 82 8.28 4.46 -6.40
N LEU A 83 7.12 3.93 -6.01
CA LEU A 83 6.78 2.52 -6.23
C LEU A 83 6.75 2.16 -7.72
N ALA A 84 6.22 3.04 -8.57
CA ALA A 84 6.21 2.84 -10.02
C ALA A 84 7.63 2.85 -10.62
N ILE A 85 8.48 3.78 -10.18
CA ILE A 85 9.88 3.82 -10.60
C ILE A 85 10.62 2.55 -10.14
N ALA A 86 10.40 2.12 -8.90
CA ALA A 86 10.99 0.90 -8.37
C ALA A 86 10.55 -0.33 -9.17
N ALA A 87 9.26 -0.48 -9.47
CA ALA A 87 8.75 -1.58 -10.28
C ALA A 87 9.36 -1.62 -11.70
N SER A 88 9.67 -0.46 -12.28
CA SER A 88 10.32 -0.35 -13.59
C SER A 88 11.85 -0.56 -13.56
N SER A 89 12.48 -0.45 -12.39
CA SER A 89 13.94 -0.49 -12.26
C SER A 89 14.44 -1.92 -12.08
N THR A 90 15.16 -2.43 -13.08
CA THR A 90 15.79 -3.76 -13.05
C THR A 90 16.94 -3.89 -12.06
N LYS A 91 17.49 -2.77 -11.54
CA LYS A 91 18.81 -2.76 -10.89
C LYS A 91 18.80 -2.64 -9.37
N TYR A 92 17.75 -2.05 -8.77
CA TYR A 92 17.78 -1.68 -7.34
C TYR A 92 16.69 -2.33 -6.48
N LEU A 93 15.44 -2.43 -6.96
CA LEU A 93 14.34 -3.04 -6.20
C LEU A 93 13.29 -3.64 -7.15
N ARG A 94 13.31 -4.96 -7.34
CA ARG A 94 12.31 -5.64 -8.19
C ARG A 94 10.99 -5.81 -7.43
N ILE A 95 10.17 -4.76 -7.41
CA ILE A 95 8.81 -4.83 -6.87
C ILE A 95 7.90 -5.49 -7.91
N THR A 96 7.22 -6.58 -7.54
CA THR A 96 6.24 -7.21 -8.43
C THR A 96 4.98 -6.37 -8.55
N LEU A 97 4.27 -6.47 -9.68
CA LEU A 97 3.03 -5.72 -9.93
C LEU A 97 1.98 -5.92 -8.83
N ILE A 98 1.86 -7.14 -8.29
CA ILE A 98 0.98 -7.45 -7.16
C ILE A 98 1.38 -6.66 -5.90
N ARG A 99 2.68 -6.65 -5.56
CA ARG A 99 3.17 -5.93 -4.37
C ARG A 99 2.96 -4.43 -4.52
N GLN A 100 3.11 -3.90 -5.73
CA GLN A 100 2.83 -2.49 -6.02
C GLN A 100 1.35 -2.15 -5.86
N GLU A 101 0.44 -2.95 -6.43
CA GLU A 101 -1.00 -2.70 -6.32
C GLU A 101 -1.46 -2.84 -4.86
N ALA A 102 -0.96 -3.85 -4.13
CA ALA A 102 -1.24 -4.02 -2.71
C ALA A 102 -0.73 -2.84 -1.86
N ALA A 103 0.48 -2.34 -2.13
CA ALA A 103 1.03 -1.18 -1.43
C ALA A 103 0.26 0.11 -1.74
N SER A 104 -0.16 0.29 -3.00
CA SER A 104 -1.01 1.42 -3.41
C SER A 104 -2.37 1.36 -2.72
N LEU A 105 -3.00 0.19 -2.63
CA LEU A 105 -4.29 0.01 -1.95
C LEU A 105 -4.18 0.27 -0.45
N GLY A 106 -3.15 -0.26 0.21
CA GLY A 106 -2.87 0.05 1.61
C GLY A 106 -2.66 1.55 1.83
N GLY A 107 -1.95 2.21 0.90
CA GLY A 107 -1.78 3.66 0.89
C GLY A 107 -3.10 4.43 0.74
N ASP A 108 -4.00 4.00 -0.15
CA ASP A 108 -5.32 4.61 -0.35
C ASP A 108 -6.13 4.58 0.96
N ILE A 109 -6.15 3.43 1.65
CA ILE A 109 -6.87 3.25 2.92
C ILE A 109 -6.29 4.14 4.02
N ILE A 110 -4.95 4.17 4.16
CA ILE A 110 -4.29 5.00 5.18
C ILE A 110 -4.60 6.49 4.95
N VAL A 111 -4.55 6.96 3.70
CA VAL A 111 -4.88 8.35 3.37
C VAL A 111 -6.33 8.67 3.69
N ALA A 112 -7.26 7.75 3.40
CA ALA A 112 -8.68 7.93 3.73
C ALA A 112 -8.89 8.07 5.25
N ILE A 113 -8.28 7.18 6.05
CA ILE A 113 -8.38 7.21 7.52
C ILE A 113 -7.76 8.50 8.08
N LEU A 114 -6.57 8.89 7.63
CA LEU A 114 -5.91 10.10 8.11
C LEU A 114 -6.69 11.36 7.71
N SER A 115 -7.24 11.39 6.49
CA SER A 115 -8.08 12.49 6.02
C SER A 115 -9.36 12.60 6.83
N PHE A 116 -10.00 11.47 7.14
CA PHE A 116 -11.16 11.41 8.02
C PHE A 116 -10.86 11.96 9.42
N ALA A 117 -9.81 11.44 10.05
CA ALA A 117 -9.41 11.87 11.39
C ALA A 117 -9.14 13.37 11.44
N SER A 118 -8.46 13.91 10.42
CA SER A 118 -8.19 15.33 10.28
C SER A 118 -9.47 16.17 10.13
N LEU A 119 -10.41 15.78 9.27
CA LEU A 119 -11.65 16.53 9.03
C LEU A 119 -12.56 16.51 10.27
N VAL A 120 -12.70 15.35 10.92
CA VAL A 120 -13.49 15.22 12.16
C VAL A 120 -12.87 16.03 13.28
N HIS A 121 -11.56 15.94 13.47
CA HIS A 121 -10.86 16.71 14.49
C HIS A 121 -11.04 18.22 14.28
N SER A 122 -10.95 18.68 13.03
CA SER A 122 -11.19 20.07 12.66
C SER A 122 -12.63 20.52 12.95
N GLY A 123 -13.60 19.66 12.62
CA GLY A 123 -15.02 19.92 12.87
C GLY A 123 -15.36 20.02 14.36
N ILE A 124 -14.83 19.10 15.17
CA ILE A 124 -14.99 19.11 16.64
C ILE A 124 -14.36 20.38 17.23
N ASN A 125 -13.14 20.72 16.81
CA ASN A 125 -12.45 21.93 17.28
C ASN A 125 -13.20 23.21 16.87
N TRP A 126 -13.81 23.23 15.68
CA TRP A 126 -14.63 24.36 15.24
C TRP A 126 -15.89 24.50 16.09
N TYR A 127 -16.60 23.39 16.34
CA TYR A 127 -17.78 23.36 17.19
C TYR A 127 -17.45 23.75 18.65
N SER A 128 -16.32 23.27 19.17
CA SER A 128 -15.77 23.63 20.49
C SER A 128 -15.59 25.13 20.65
N GLN A 129 -14.94 25.78 19.68
CA GLN A 129 -14.69 27.22 19.71
C GLN A 129 -15.98 28.03 19.56
N ALA A 130 -16.89 27.60 18.68
CA ALA A 130 -18.17 28.30 18.45
C ALA A 130 -19.07 28.27 19.69
N ASN A 131 -19.10 27.13 20.41
CA ASN A 131 -20.00 26.93 21.55
C ASN A 131 -19.32 27.08 22.92
N LYS A 132 -18.01 27.39 22.96
CA LYS A 132 -17.19 27.43 24.20
C LYS A 132 -17.27 26.15 25.04
N VAL A 133 -17.37 25.01 24.38
CA VAL A 133 -17.42 23.68 25.02
C VAL A 133 -16.04 23.05 24.90
N GLU A 134 -15.43 22.65 26.02
CA GLU A 134 -14.14 21.96 26.02
C GLU A 134 -14.34 20.46 25.79
N PHE A 135 -13.71 19.91 24.75
CA PHE A 135 -13.74 18.49 24.45
C PHE A 135 -12.45 17.81 24.89
N THR A 136 -12.55 16.90 25.85
CA THR A 136 -11.45 16.04 26.30
C THR A 136 -11.27 14.83 25.38
N GLY A 137 -10.84 15.12 24.15
CA GLY A 137 -10.22 14.15 23.23
C GLY A 137 -11.14 13.08 22.61
N PHE A 138 -10.54 12.29 21.71
CA PHE A 138 -11.15 11.09 21.09
C PHE A 138 -11.39 9.95 22.10
N THR A 139 -10.92 10.09 23.34
CA THR A 139 -11.09 9.13 24.45
C THR A 139 -12.54 8.96 24.91
N ALA A 140 -13.45 9.87 24.53
CA ALA A 140 -14.89 9.70 24.77
C ALA A 140 -15.55 8.68 23.82
N LEU A 141 -14.80 8.02 22.93
CA LEU A 141 -15.33 6.97 22.03
C LEU A 141 -15.73 5.66 22.76
N GLY A 142 -15.51 5.54 24.07
CA GLY A 142 -15.76 4.27 24.80
C GLY A 142 -16.30 4.36 26.22
N GLN A 143 -16.53 5.55 26.79
CA GLN A 143 -17.09 5.70 28.13
C GLN A 143 -18.11 6.83 28.13
N ASP A 144 -19.37 6.50 27.89
CA ASP A 144 -20.61 7.25 28.20
C ASP A 144 -20.69 8.75 27.81
N GLY A 145 -19.68 9.28 27.13
CA GLY A 145 -19.57 10.65 26.68
C GLY A 145 -20.25 10.78 25.34
N SER A 146 -21.49 11.26 25.35
CA SER A 146 -22.18 11.69 24.14
C SER A 146 -21.31 12.71 23.39
N ILE A 147 -20.64 12.28 22.32
CA ILE A 147 -20.06 13.18 21.33
C ILE A 147 -21.23 14.05 20.87
N PRO A 148 -21.19 15.39 21.04
CA PRO A 148 -22.25 16.26 20.59
C PRO A 148 -22.42 16.01 19.11
N ARG A 149 -23.63 15.59 18.75
CA ARG A 149 -24.01 15.30 17.36
C ARG A 149 -23.91 16.59 16.58
N SER A 150 -22.74 16.84 16.02
CA SER A 150 -22.54 17.92 15.08
C SER A 150 -22.91 17.38 13.71
N THR A 151 -23.91 18.00 13.08
CA THR A 151 -24.33 17.70 11.70
C THR A 151 -23.13 17.71 10.75
N PHE A 152 -22.11 18.52 11.03
CA PHE A 152 -20.86 18.55 10.27
C PHE A 152 -20.08 17.23 10.35
N SER A 153 -19.87 16.68 11.55
CA SER A 153 -19.16 15.41 11.71
C SER A 153 -19.92 14.22 11.13
N GLU A 154 -21.26 14.25 11.17
CA GLU A 154 -22.12 13.21 10.59
C GLU A 154 -22.08 13.23 9.05
N ILE A 155 -22.14 14.41 8.43
CA ILE A 155 -22.03 14.54 6.97
C ILE A 155 -20.65 14.07 6.48
N ILE A 156 -19.58 14.46 7.19
CA ILE A 156 -18.21 14.06 6.83
C ILE A 156 -18.01 12.56 7.00
N SER A 157 -18.51 11.96 8.09
CA SER A 157 -18.40 10.51 8.31
C SER A 157 -19.19 9.72 7.26
N MET A 158 -20.43 10.14 6.95
CA MET A 158 -21.24 9.51 5.91
C MET A 158 -20.58 9.61 4.53
N GLY A 159 -20.02 10.77 4.19
CA GLY A 159 -19.30 10.97 2.93
C GLY A 159 -18.07 10.07 2.78
N ILE A 160 -17.31 9.87 3.86
CA ILE A 160 -16.11 9.03 3.82
C ILE A 160 -16.44 7.54 3.82
N VAL A 161 -17.43 7.11 4.59
CA VAL A 161 -17.92 5.72 4.53
C VAL A 161 -18.41 5.39 3.12
N ALA A 162 -19.16 6.30 2.48
CA ALA A 162 -19.59 6.14 1.10
C ALA A 162 -18.38 6.03 0.14
N LEU A 163 -17.40 6.93 0.25
CA LEU A 163 -16.21 6.92 -0.60
C LEU A 163 -15.42 5.61 -0.47
N ILE A 164 -15.21 5.13 0.76
CA ILE A 164 -14.53 3.85 1.03
C ILE A 164 -15.34 2.68 0.46
N ALA A 165 -16.66 2.67 0.68
CA ALA A 165 -17.55 1.61 0.21
C ALA A 165 -17.56 1.48 -1.33
N PHE A 166 -17.45 2.60 -2.06
CA PHE A 166 -17.36 2.57 -3.53
C PHE A 166 -15.95 2.31 -4.05
N ALA A 167 -14.92 2.86 -3.42
CA ALA A 167 -13.56 2.79 -3.95
C ALA A 167 -12.85 1.46 -3.66
N VAL A 168 -13.00 0.91 -2.45
CA VAL A 168 -12.22 -0.26 -1.99
C VAL A 168 -12.56 -1.54 -2.76
N PRO A 169 -13.85 -1.91 -2.98
CA PRO A 169 -14.18 -3.19 -3.62
C PRO A 169 -13.54 -3.36 -5.00
N SER A 170 -13.60 -2.31 -5.83
CA SER A 170 -13.02 -2.33 -7.18
C SER A 170 -11.52 -2.62 -7.20
N ARG A 171 -10.78 -2.06 -6.24
CA ARG A 171 -9.33 -2.24 -6.09
C ARG A 171 -8.99 -3.64 -5.58
N VAL A 172 -9.79 -4.15 -4.63
CA VAL A 172 -9.62 -5.51 -4.10
C VAL A 172 -9.84 -6.54 -5.20
N THR A 173 -10.91 -6.40 -6.01
CA THR A 173 -11.15 -7.28 -7.16
C THR A 173 -9.98 -7.29 -8.12
N ARG A 174 -9.44 -6.11 -8.48
CA ARG A 174 -8.25 -6.02 -9.34
C ARG A 174 -7.03 -6.71 -8.73
N LEU A 175 -6.82 -6.58 -7.42
CA LEU A 175 -5.72 -7.24 -6.72
C LEU A 175 -5.87 -8.77 -6.77
N VAL A 176 -7.10 -9.27 -6.56
CA VAL A 176 -7.42 -10.70 -6.69
C VAL A 176 -7.18 -11.18 -8.12
N ASP A 177 -7.64 -10.44 -9.13
CA ASP A 177 -7.40 -10.78 -10.54
C ASP A 177 -5.90 -10.83 -10.88
N LEU A 178 -5.11 -9.88 -10.37
CA LEU A 178 -3.66 -9.87 -10.55
C LEU A 178 -3.00 -11.06 -9.84
N ALA A 179 -3.49 -11.42 -8.65
CA ALA A 179 -3.01 -12.59 -7.91
C ALA A 179 -3.33 -13.89 -8.65
N LEU A 180 -4.53 -14.02 -9.22
CA LEU A 180 -4.96 -15.19 -9.99
C LEU A 180 -4.20 -15.31 -11.32
N ARG A 181 -3.93 -14.19 -12.01
CA ARG A 181 -3.19 -14.18 -13.28
C ARG A 181 -1.69 -14.40 -13.11
N THR A 182 -1.16 -14.14 -11.91
CA THR A 182 0.25 -14.41 -11.62
C THR A 182 0.40 -15.85 -11.18
N SER A 183 0.81 -16.70 -12.13
CA SER A 183 1.08 -18.10 -11.82
C SER A 183 2.14 -18.22 -10.73
N ALA A 184 1.83 -18.93 -9.64
CA ALA A 184 2.78 -19.21 -8.56
C ALA A 184 3.98 -20.04 -9.04
N TYR A 185 3.85 -20.69 -10.19
CA TYR A 185 4.81 -21.60 -10.82
C TYR A 185 5.64 -20.93 -11.91
N ASN A 186 5.32 -19.69 -12.29
CA ASN A 186 6.15 -18.90 -13.21
C ASN A 186 7.27 -18.19 -12.44
N LYS A 187 8.13 -18.99 -11.79
CA LYS A 187 9.27 -18.55 -11.00
C LYS A 187 10.54 -19.24 -11.47
N THR A 188 11.63 -18.49 -11.56
CA THR A 188 12.98 -19.07 -11.65
C THR A 188 13.35 -19.70 -10.32
N VAL A 189 13.62 -21.01 -10.33
CA VAL A 189 14.15 -21.74 -9.17
C VAL A 189 15.64 -21.45 -9.09
N ALA A 190 16.05 -20.64 -8.11
CA ALA A 190 17.46 -20.39 -7.83
C ALA A 190 18.01 -21.58 -7.03
N LEU A 191 18.61 -22.53 -7.74
CA LEU A 191 19.29 -23.67 -7.11
C LEU A 191 20.66 -23.22 -6.56
N PRO A 192 21.02 -23.58 -5.33
CA PRO A 192 22.37 -23.35 -4.82
C PRO A 192 23.42 -23.96 -5.76
N ALA A 193 24.54 -23.27 -5.98
CA ALA A 193 25.59 -23.72 -6.91
C ALA A 193 26.17 -25.12 -6.58
N ALA A 194 25.97 -25.62 -5.35
CA ALA A 194 26.43 -26.93 -4.88
C ALA A 194 25.32 -27.99 -4.76
N SER A 195 24.07 -27.71 -5.17
CA SER A 195 22.98 -28.70 -5.10
C SER A 195 22.89 -29.53 -6.38
N ARG A 196 22.91 -30.86 -6.23
CA ARG A 196 22.54 -31.78 -7.32
C ARG A 196 21.06 -31.58 -7.62
N HIS A 197 20.72 -31.46 -8.90
CA HIS A 197 19.33 -31.37 -9.31
C HIS A 197 19.05 -32.23 -10.54
N ALA A 198 17.80 -32.66 -10.67
CA ALA A 198 17.29 -33.39 -11.82
C ALA A 198 16.11 -32.62 -12.42
N LEU A 199 16.10 -32.48 -13.73
CA LEU A 199 15.01 -31.86 -14.47
C LEU A 199 14.10 -32.96 -15.04
N VAL A 200 12.80 -32.86 -14.76
CA VAL A 200 11.77 -33.78 -15.26
C VAL A 200 10.88 -33.01 -16.22
N CYS A 201 10.86 -33.43 -17.48
CA CYS A 201 10.06 -32.83 -18.56
C CYS A 201 9.31 -33.93 -19.31
N GLY A 202 8.31 -33.56 -20.10
CA GLY A 202 7.57 -34.48 -20.98
C GLY A 202 6.11 -34.58 -20.60
N ASN A 203 5.51 -35.76 -20.77
CA ASN A 203 4.13 -36.01 -20.34
C ASN A 203 4.08 -36.18 -18.83
N ILE A 204 3.57 -35.17 -18.13
CA ILE A 204 3.57 -35.10 -16.66
C ILE A 204 2.14 -35.36 -16.18
N GLU A 205 1.84 -36.62 -15.94
CA GLU A 205 0.60 -37.06 -15.30
C GLU A 205 0.82 -37.29 -13.80
N LEU A 206 -0.23 -37.16 -12.99
CA LEU A 206 -0.14 -37.30 -11.53
C LEU A 206 0.43 -38.66 -11.12
N GLU A 207 -0.10 -39.73 -11.68
CA GLU A 207 0.28 -41.10 -11.35
C GLU A 207 1.76 -41.35 -11.68
N SER A 208 2.21 -40.91 -12.85
CA SER A 208 3.60 -41.06 -13.30
C SER A 208 4.58 -40.32 -12.38
N ILE A 209 4.25 -39.09 -11.99
CA ILE A 209 5.08 -38.32 -11.07
C ILE A 209 5.06 -38.93 -9.67
N GLN A 210 3.90 -39.37 -9.17
CA GLN A 210 3.82 -39.99 -7.86
C GLN A 210 4.67 -41.25 -7.79
N GLN A 211 4.59 -42.12 -8.79
CA GLN A 211 5.40 -43.33 -8.86
C GLN A 211 6.89 -43.00 -9.00
N PHE A 212 7.24 -42.03 -9.84
CA PHE A 212 8.61 -41.55 -9.99
C PHE A 212 9.18 -41.00 -8.67
N LEU A 213 8.44 -40.14 -7.97
CA LEU A 213 8.89 -39.55 -6.71
C LEU A 213 9.02 -40.60 -5.61
N HIS A 214 8.10 -41.56 -5.57
CA HIS A 214 8.15 -42.66 -4.60
C HIS A 214 9.39 -43.53 -4.80
N GLU A 215 9.67 -43.90 -6.05
CA GLU A 215 10.85 -44.69 -6.40
C GLU A 215 12.14 -43.90 -6.21
N PHE A 216 12.18 -42.65 -6.69
CA PHE A 216 13.38 -41.82 -6.62
C PHE A 216 13.79 -41.53 -5.17
N PHE A 217 12.84 -41.24 -4.29
CA PHE A 217 13.10 -41.00 -2.87
C PHE A 217 13.02 -42.25 -1.99
N ASN A 218 13.08 -43.45 -2.58
CA ASN A 218 13.13 -44.69 -1.81
C ASN A 218 14.43 -44.76 -0.97
N ALA A 219 14.31 -45.26 0.26
CA ALA A 219 15.40 -45.34 1.23
C ALA A 219 16.55 -46.24 0.75
N ASP A 220 16.24 -47.23 -0.08
CA ASP A 220 17.20 -48.22 -0.60
C ASP A 220 18.25 -47.61 -1.54
N HIS A 221 17.96 -46.44 -2.11
CA HIS A 221 18.88 -45.75 -3.02
C HIS A 221 19.96 -44.92 -2.30
N GLY A 222 19.91 -44.86 -0.96
CA GLY A 222 20.96 -44.29 -0.11
C GLY A 222 20.78 -42.80 0.23
N PRO A 223 21.56 -42.30 1.21
CA PRO A 223 21.32 -41.00 1.85
C PRO A 223 21.59 -39.78 0.97
N ASN A 224 22.33 -39.96 -0.13
CA ASN A 224 22.73 -38.87 -1.02
C ASN A 224 21.60 -38.39 -1.94
N ILE A 225 20.57 -39.21 -2.18
CA ILE A 225 19.47 -38.87 -3.08
C ILE A 225 18.46 -37.93 -2.42
N PHE A 226 18.32 -38.03 -1.10
CA PHE A 226 17.54 -37.06 -0.30
C PHE A 226 18.10 -35.62 -0.34
N LYS A 227 19.33 -35.44 -0.84
CA LYS A 227 19.96 -34.12 -1.06
C LYS A 227 19.78 -33.60 -2.48
N THR A 228 19.21 -34.40 -3.39
CA THR A 228 18.97 -34.01 -4.77
C THR A 228 17.64 -33.27 -4.88
N THR A 229 17.65 -32.14 -5.57
CA THR A 229 16.45 -31.35 -5.85
C THR A 229 15.85 -31.76 -7.19
N ILE A 230 14.54 -32.01 -7.24
CA ILE A 230 13.82 -32.32 -8.48
C ILE A 230 13.11 -31.07 -8.96
N VAL A 231 13.28 -30.73 -10.22
CA VAL A 231 12.57 -29.63 -10.89
C VAL A 231 11.70 -30.22 -11.98
N ILE A 232 10.38 -30.09 -11.84
CA ILE A 232 9.40 -30.50 -12.83
C ILE A 232 9.11 -29.30 -13.72
N LEU A 233 9.31 -29.43 -15.03
CA LEU A 233 9.06 -28.39 -16.02
C LEU A 233 7.95 -28.82 -16.97
N HIS A 234 6.87 -28.03 -17.03
CA HIS A 234 5.69 -28.32 -17.84
C HIS A 234 5.02 -27.04 -18.33
N ASN A 235 4.29 -27.14 -19.45
CA ASN A 235 3.63 -25.98 -20.07
C ASN A 235 2.44 -25.47 -19.25
N ASP A 236 1.70 -26.38 -18.61
CA ASP A 236 0.48 -26.07 -17.86
C ASP A 236 0.71 -25.91 -16.36
N GLU A 237 -0.29 -25.37 -15.65
CA GLU A 237 -0.26 -25.35 -14.19
C GLU A 237 -0.57 -26.74 -13.62
N PRO A 238 0.02 -27.10 -12.45
CA PRO A 238 -0.25 -28.40 -11.84
C PRO A 238 -1.73 -28.51 -11.45
N SER A 239 -2.30 -29.71 -11.62
CA SER A 239 -3.65 -30.02 -11.12
C SER A 239 -3.74 -29.85 -9.60
N MET A 240 -4.94 -29.72 -9.04
CA MET A 240 -5.11 -29.58 -7.58
C MET A 240 -4.51 -30.76 -6.81
N GLU A 241 -4.58 -31.96 -7.37
CA GLU A 241 -4.00 -33.18 -6.78
C GLU A 241 -2.47 -33.13 -6.81
N MET A 242 -1.88 -32.69 -7.93
CA MET A 242 -0.43 -32.47 -8.03
C MET A 242 0.05 -31.40 -7.05
N LYS A 243 -0.75 -30.33 -6.85
CA LYS A 243 -0.46 -29.32 -5.81
C LYS A 243 -0.50 -29.92 -4.41
N GLY A 244 -1.39 -30.88 -4.16
CA GLY A 244 -1.44 -31.66 -2.92
C GLY A 244 -0.16 -32.46 -2.70
N LEU A 245 0.27 -33.22 -3.71
CA LEU A 245 1.50 -34.00 -3.68
C LEU A 245 2.73 -33.14 -3.39
N LEU A 246 2.87 -31.99 -4.08
CA LEU A 246 4.00 -31.08 -3.91
C LEU A 246 4.03 -30.39 -2.52
N ARG A 247 2.91 -30.37 -1.80
CA ARG A 247 2.83 -29.80 -0.44
C ARG A 247 3.14 -30.81 0.66
N ASP A 248 3.25 -32.09 0.32
CA ASP A 248 3.63 -33.12 1.27
C ASP A 248 4.99 -32.77 1.89
N PRO A 249 5.15 -32.81 3.23
CA PRO A 249 6.42 -32.52 3.89
C PRO A 249 7.61 -33.35 3.36
N VAL A 250 7.37 -34.53 2.81
CA VAL A 250 8.40 -35.38 2.17
C VAL A 250 8.98 -34.71 0.92
N TYR A 251 8.15 -34.00 0.14
CA TYR A 251 8.50 -33.42 -1.16
C TYR A 251 8.65 -31.89 -1.15
N ALA A 252 8.00 -31.18 -0.23
CA ALA A 252 7.86 -29.72 -0.25
C ALA A 252 9.17 -28.92 -0.31
N ASN A 253 10.25 -29.46 0.27
CA ASN A 253 11.56 -28.82 0.27
C ASN A 253 12.51 -29.34 -0.81
N ARG A 254 12.08 -30.31 -1.62
CA ARG A 254 12.93 -31.06 -2.55
C ARG A 254 12.42 -31.08 -3.98
N VAL A 255 11.12 -30.91 -4.19
CA VAL A 255 10.47 -30.96 -5.49
C VAL A 255 9.89 -29.59 -5.81
N PHE A 256 10.34 -28.99 -6.91
CA PHE A 256 9.85 -27.72 -7.41
C PHE A 256 9.14 -27.93 -8.74
N TYR A 257 8.03 -27.24 -8.93
CA TYR A 257 7.31 -27.21 -10.21
C TYR A 257 7.47 -25.84 -10.84
N VAL A 258 7.87 -25.82 -12.10
CA VAL A 258 8.09 -24.62 -12.90
C VAL A 258 7.20 -24.71 -14.14
N LYS A 259 6.42 -23.66 -14.37
CA LYS A 259 5.67 -23.49 -15.61
C LYS A 259 6.59 -22.88 -16.66
N GLY A 260 6.80 -23.55 -17.80
CA GLY A 260 7.66 -23.06 -18.87
C GLY A 260 7.83 -24.01 -20.04
#